data_AF-A0A671KXC9-F1
#
_entry.id   AF-A0A671KXC9-F1
#
_cell.length_a   1.000
_cell.length_b   1.000
_cell.length_c   1.000
_cell.angle_alpha   90.00
_cell.angle_beta   90.00
_cell.angle_gamma   90.00
#
_symmetry.space_group_name_H-M   'P 1'
#
loop_
_entity.id
_entity.type
_entity.pdbx_description
1 polymer ?
#
loop_
_entity_poly.entity_id
_entity_poly.type
_entity_poly.pdbx_seq_one_letter_code
_entity_poly.pdbx_strand_id
1 'polypeptide(L)'
;FARSANFRFFVAVMEPQLMQTSEVGILSSTALLNRIIRQVTSEALLQETVYFLLGEETGPETPAGITQHPLRHRLIEHCDHLSDEISIMTLRLFEHLLQKPCQHILQNLVLRCLEERNYTENKQPEEREEREHMENGQPHDAVDLEEDPLFSDLSPDNRLSSPDWLSCSPPPSTEHTKPDGKTEVHKIVNSFLCLVPDEAKSSYQVEGTGYDTYLRDAHRQFRDYCGVCQRWDWRSSPKPFEKCNLDSPFFEGHFLKVLFDRMGRILDQPYDVNLQVTSVLSKLSLLPHAHLHEYLLDPYINLAPGCRSLFSVIVRVVGDLMLRTHRIPDFTPKLLLVRKRLLGLEPEGMSIDHVTLLEGVIVLEEFCKELAAIAFVKFHASASTSP
;
A
#
# COMPACT_ATOMS: atom_id res chain seq x y z
N PHE A 1 -16.14 21.19 27.75
CA PHE A 1 -16.26 21.82 26.41
C PHE A 1 -16.20 20.78 25.30
N ALA A 2 -15.13 20.01 25.16
CA ALA A 2 -14.96 19.01 24.09
C ALA A 2 -16.12 18.00 23.95
N ARG A 3 -16.49 17.30 25.03
CA ARG A 3 -17.69 16.42 25.04
C ARG A 3 -18.98 17.11 24.61
N SER A 4 -19.17 18.38 24.97
CA SER A 4 -20.35 19.15 24.57
C SER A 4 -20.32 19.48 23.08
N ALA A 5 -19.13 19.74 22.52
CA ALA A 5 -18.94 19.94 21.09
C ALA A 5 -19.23 18.66 20.29
N ASN A 6 -18.89 17.49 20.83
CA ASN A 6 -19.25 16.20 20.23
C ASN A 6 -20.76 16.09 19.99
N PHE A 7 -21.55 16.17 21.07
CA PHE A 7 -23.00 16.03 20.94
C PHE A 7 -23.66 17.18 20.15
N ARG A 8 -23.25 18.43 20.40
CA ARG A 8 -23.96 19.62 19.87
C ARG A 8 -23.56 19.99 18.45
N PHE A 9 -22.37 19.60 18.01
CA PHE A 9 -21.85 19.98 16.70
C PHE A 9 -21.53 18.76 15.84
N PHE A 10 -20.70 17.83 16.32
CA PHE A 10 -20.34 16.68 15.50
C PHE A 10 -21.54 15.77 15.21
N VAL A 11 -22.22 15.28 16.24
CA VAL A 11 -23.39 14.41 16.07
C VAL A 11 -24.59 15.19 15.52
N ALA A 12 -24.97 16.32 16.15
CA ALA A 12 -26.20 17.02 15.79
C ALA A 12 -26.15 17.79 14.46
N VAL A 13 -24.97 18.20 13.98
CA VAL A 13 -24.82 19.06 12.79
C VAL A 13 -23.99 18.42 11.70
N MET A 14 -22.80 17.88 12.03
CA MET A 14 -21.90 17.34 11.01
C MET A 14 -22.34 15.97 10.50
N GLU A 15 -22.79 15.06 11.37
CA GLU A 15 -23.17 13.70 10.98
C GLU A 15 -24.26 13.66 9.89
N PRO A 16 -25.39 14.40 10.01
CA PRO A 16 -26.42 14.40 8.97
C PRO A 16 -25.89 14.96 7.64
N GLN A 17 -24.96 15.92 7.70
CA GLN A 17 -24.33 16.50 6.50
C GLN A 17 -23.32 15.54 5.86
N LEU A 18 -22.58 14.76 6.64
CA LEU A 18 -21.63 13.76 6.12
C LEU A 18 -22.35 12.52 5.58
N MET A 19 -23.53 12.21 6.10
CA MET A 19 -24.35 11.06 5.70
C MET A 19 -25.31 11.34 4.54
N GLN A 20 -25.35 12.57 4.01
CA GLN A 20 -26.20 12.91 2.88
C GLN A 20 -25.69 12.30 1.56
N THR A 21 -26.56 12.24 0.55
CA THR A 21 -26.26 11.62 -0.75
C THR A 21 -25.98 12.63 -1.87
N SER A 22 -26.22 13.92 -1.63
CA SER A 22 -25.94 14.98 -2.60
C SER A 22 -24.43 15.18 -2.74
N GLU A 23 -23.90 15.16 -3.97
CA GLU A 23 -22.48 15.35 -4.26
C GLU A 23 -21.94 16.68 -3.71
N VAL A 24 -22.63 17.79 -3.99
CA VAL A 24 -22.28 19.12 -3.46
C VAL A 24 -22.28 19.13 -1.93
N GLY A 25 -23.22 18.40 -1.34
CA GLY A 25 -23.33 18.26 0.10
C GLY A 25 -22.17 17.48 0.71
N ILE A 26 -21.84 16.32 0.14
CA ILE A 26 -20.70 15.50 0.53
C ILE A 26 -19.41 16.33 0.43
N LEU A 27 -19.15 16.95 -0.73
CA LEU A 27 -17.95 17.77 -0.93
C LEU A 27 -17.85 18.92 0.09
N SER A 28 -18.93 19.66 0.32
CA SER A 28 -18.94 20.79 1.26
C SER A 28 -18.69 20.35 2.70
N SER A 29 -19.36 19.27 3.13
CA SER A 29 -19.25 18.72 4.48
C SER A 29 -17.87 18.10 4.74
N THR A 30 -17.34 17.32 3.79
CA THR A 30 -15.99 16.74 3.87
C THR A 30 -14.90 17.83 3.80
N ALA A 31 -15.08 18.90 3.03
CA ALA A 31 -14.16 20.04 3.01
C ALA A 31 -14.13 20.79 4.34
N LEU A 32 -15.31 21.01 4.95
CA LEU A 32 -15.41 21.59 6.30
C LEU A 32 -14.72 20.70 7.33
N LEU A 33 -14.97 19.38 7.28
CA LEU A 33 -14.34 18.42 8.17
C LEU A 33 -12.81 18.39 8.01
N ASN A 34 -12.31 18.39 6.78
CA ASN A 34 -10.88 18.54 6.48
C ASN A 34 -10.28 19.77 7.17
N ARG A 35 -10.96 20.92 7.06
CA ARG A 35 -10.51 22.15 7.71
C ARG A 35 -10.51 22.03 9.23
N ILE A 36 -11.55 21.43 9.82
CA ILE A 36 -11.62 21.20 11.26
C ILE A 36 -10.45 20.34 11.71
N ILE A 37 -10.23 19.18 11.09
CA ILE A 37 -9.15 18.27 11.46
C ILE A 37 -7.82 18.99 11.36
N ARG A 38 -7.51 19.67 10.25
CA ARG A 38 -6.25 20.42 10.10
C ARG A 38 -6.04 21.45 11.22
N GLN A 39 -7.09 22.17 11.61
CA GLN A 39 -7.01 23.27 12.57
C GLN A 39 -7.11 22.86 14.04
N VAL A 40 -7.63 21.67 14.35
CA VAL A 40 -7.72 21.18 15.73
C VAL A 40 -6.32 20.96 16.30
N THR A 41 -5.99 21.74 17.33
CA THR A 41 -4.75 21.66 18.11
C THR A 41 -4.97 21.16 19.54
N SER A 42 -6.20 21.29 20.06
CA SER A 42 -6.55 20.81 21.39
C SER A 42 -6.67 19.29 21.40
N GLU A 43 -5.89 18.62 22.25
CA GLU A 43 -5.89 17.16 22.40
C GLU A 43 -7.27 16.60 22.76
N ALA A 44 -7.98 17.25 23.69
CA ALA A 44 -9.33 16.84 24.07
C ALA A 44 -10.33 16.96 22.91
N LEU A 45 -10.25 18.02 22.10
CA LEU A 45 -11.14 18.17 20.94
C LEU A 45 -10.76 17.20 19.81
N LEU A 46 -9.47 16.94 19.63
CA LEU A 46 -8.98 15.94 18.67
C LEU A 46 -9.52 14.56 19.02
N GLN A 47 -9.44 14.15 20.28
CA GLN A 47 -9.96 12.86 20.73
C GLN A 47 -11.46 12.71 20.45
N GLU A 48 -12.26 13.72 20.80
CA GLU A 48 -13.71 13.70 20.52
C GLU A 48 -14.01 13.67 19.01
N THR A 49 -13.22 14.40 18.20
CA THR A 49 -13.35 14.37 16.73
C THR A 49 -13.02 12.98 16.20
N VAL A 50 -11.97 12.34 16.73
CA VAL A 50 -11.54 11.00 16.30
C VAL A 50 -12.57 9.94 16.69
N TYR A 51 -13.11 9.97 17.91
CA TYR A 51 -14.19 9.05 18.32
C TYR A 51 -15.46 9.24 17.50
N PHE A 52 -15.82 10.49 17.20
CA PHE A 52 -16.91 10.78 16.28
C PHE A 52 -16.70 10.17 14.89
N LEU A 53 -15.49 10.23 14.34
CA LEU A 53 -15.22 9.76 12.97
C LEU A 53 -14.99 8.25 12.87
N LEU A 54 -14.29 7.67 13.84
CA LEU A 54 -13.74 6.31 13.76
C LEU A 54 -14.36 5.34 14.77
N GLY A 55 -15.17 5.82 15.72
CA GLY A 55 -15.72 5.04 16.82
C GLY A 55 -14.74 4.87 17.99
N GLU A 56 -15.22 4.21 19.06
CA GLU A 56 -14.47 3.94 20.30
C GLU A 56 -13.97 2.49 20.40
N GLU A 57 -14.24 1.68 19.39
CA GLU A 57 -13.89 0.26 19.38
C GLU A 57 -12.38 0.04 19.43
N THR A 58 -11.97 -0.99 20.16
CA THR A 58 -10.56 -1.39 20.29
C THR A 58 -10.31 -2.83 19.86
N GLY A 59 -11.36 -3.65 19.75
CA GLY A 59 -11.28 -5.03 19.30
C GLY A 59 -10.98 -5.16 17.80
N PRO A 60 -10.60 -6.36 17.33
CA PRO A 60 -10.28 -6.60 15.93
C PRO A 60 -11.47 -6.31 15.03
N GLU A 61 -11.20 -5.72 13.87
CA GLU A 61 -12.24 -5.48 12.88
C GLU A 61 -12.62 -6.79 12.19
N THR A 62 -13.91 -7.00 11.98
CA THR A 62 -14.43 -8.17 11.26
C THR A 62 -15.28 -7.72 10.09
N PRO A 63 -15.42 -8.54 9.02
CA PRO A 63 -16.27 -8.21 7.89
C PRO A 63 -17.74 -7.90 8.28
N ALA A 64 -18.27 -8.64 9.26
CA ALA A 64 -19.62 -8.39 9.79
C ALA A 64 -19.71 -7.10 10.64
N GLY A 65 -18.58 -6.62 11.17
CA GLY A 65 -18.49 -5.45 12.02
C GLY A 65 -18.24 -4.13 11.30
N ILE A 66 -17.97 -4.14 9.99
CA ILE A 66 -17.62 -2.92 9.24
C ILE A 66 -18.69 -1.83 9.39
N THR A 67 -19.96 -2.20 9.41
CA THR A 67 -21.10 -1.28 9.51
C THR A 67 -21.48 -0.90 10.94
N GLN A 68 -20.73 -1.35 11.96
CA GLN A 68 -21.00 -1.01 13.37
C GLN A 68 -20.86 0.50 13.62
N HIS A 69 -19.94 1.16 12.90
CA HIS A 69 -19.79 2.61 12.90
C HIS A 69 -20.15 3.20 11.52
N PRO A 70 -21.43 3.56 11.25
CA PRO A 70 -21.92 3.92 9.92
C PRO A 70 -21.16 5.07 9.27
N LEU A 71 -20.80 6.10 10.03
CA LEU A 71 -20.04 7.24 9.51
C LEU A 71 -18.65 6.84 9.04
N ARG A 72 -17.95 5.99 9.81
CA ARG A 72 -16.61 5.49 9.46
C ARG A 72 -16.70 4.70 8.16
N HIS A 73 -17.63 3.75 8.10
CA HIS A 73 -17.87 2.95 6.91
C HIS A 73 -18.16 3.83 5.69
N ARG A 74 -19.05 4.82 5.83
CA ARG A 74 -19.43 5.72 4.75
C ARG A 74 -18.25 6.56 4.24
N LEU A 75 -17.43 7.10 5.15
CA LEU A 75 -16.24 7.87 4.78
C LEU A 75 -15.22 7.00 4.07
N ILE A 76 -15.02 5.76 4.49
CA ILE A 76 -14.10 4.83 3.81
C ILE A 76 -14.64 4.47 2.41
N GLU A 77 -15.93 4.21 2.26
CA GLU A 77 -16.56 3.97 0.94
C GLU A 77 -16.41 5.17 0.01
N HIS A 78 -16.46 6.39 0.54
CA HIS A 78 -16.25 7.61 -0.25
C HIS A 78 -14.83 7.71 -0.85
N CYS A 79 -13.83 6.98 -0.34
CA CYS A 79 -12.51 6.89 -0.97
C CYS A 79 -12.51 6.12 -2.30
N ASP A 80 -13.56 5.33 -2.57
CA ASP A 80 -13.79 4.64 -3.84
C ASP A 80 -15.09 5.10 -4.51
N HIS A 81 -15.43 6.37 -4.35
CA HIS A 81 -16.61 6.94 -4.96
C HIS A 81 -16.43 7.12 -6.48
N LEU A 82 -17.54 7.04 -7.23
CA LEU A 82 -17.57 7.26 -8.68
C LEU A 82 -17.15 8.67 -9.10
N SER A 83 -17.36 9.66 -8.21
CA SER A 83 -16.86 11.02 -8.38
C SER A 83 -15.45 11.11 -7.82
N ASP A 84 -14.48 11.39 -8.70
CA ASP A 84 -13.07 11.54 -8.33
C ASP A 84 -12.86 12.66 -7.31
N GLU A 85 -13.63 13.73 -7.37
CA GLU A 85 -13.55 14.83 -6.41
C GLU A 85 -13.90 14.37 -4.99
N ILE A 86 -14.95 13.56 -4.83
CA ILE A 86 -15.34 12.99 -3.54
C ILE A 86 -14.23 12.06 -3.02
N SER A 87 -13.71 11.19 -3.90
CA SER A 87 -12.63 10.26 -3.57
C SER A 87 -11.37 11.00 -3.12
N ILE A 88 -10.92 12.00 -3.87
CA ILE A 88 -9.75 12.84 -3.57
C ILE A 88 -9.96 13.60 -2.26
N MET A 89 -11.11 14.25 -2.07
CA MET A 89 -11.40 15.04 -0.86
C MET A 89 -11.41 14.16 0.40
N THR A 90 -11.92 12.93 0.27
CA THR A 90 -12.03 11.99 1.40
C THR A 90 -10.70 11.26 1.66
N LEU A 91 -9.92 10.92 0.64
CA LEU A 91 -8.54 10.43 0.83
C LEU A 91 -7.68 11.48 1.55
N ARG A 92 -7.78 12.75 1.16
CA ARG A 92 -7.12 13.87 1.87
C ARG A 92 -7.55 14.00 3.33
N LEU A 93 -8.82 13.70 3.64
CA LEU A 93 -9.30 13.68 5.01
C LEU A 93 -8.53 12.64 5.85
N PHE A 94 -8.40 11.43 5.33
CA PHE A 94 -7.63 10.38 5.99
C PHE A 94 -6.14 10.70 6.04
N GLU A 95 -5.57 11.32 5.01
CA GLU A 95 -4.19 11.80 5.04
C GLU A 95 -3.97 12.79 6.20
N HIS A 96 -4.87 13.78 6.38
CA HIS A 96 -4.80 14.72 7.50
C HIS A 96 -4.99 14.04 8.86
N LEU A 97 -5.85 13.01 8.95
CA LEU A 97 -6.02 12.22 10.17
C LEU A 97 -4.73 11.48 10.54
N LEU A 98 -4.07 10.83 9.57
CA LEU A 98 -2.83 10.09 9.79
C LEU A 98 -1.67 10.97 10.26
N GLN A 99 -1.74 12.28 10.03
CA GLN A 99 -0.76 13.25 10.51
C GLN A 99 -1.03 13.73 11.95
N LYS A 100 -2.16 13.38 12.56
CA LYS A 100 -2.50 13.81 13.92
C LYS A 100 -1.82 12.93 14.97
N PRO A 101 -1.37 13.52 16.10
CA PRO A 101 -0.75 12.78 17.19
C PRO A 101 -1.80 12.06 18.04
N CYS A 102 -2.58 11.16 17.44
CA CYS A 102 -3.57 10.33 18.13
C CYS A 102 -3.45 8.86 17.70
N GLN A 103 -2.98 8.02 18.62
CA GLN A 103 -2.81 6.58 18.40
C GLN A 103 -4.11 5.88 17.97
N HIS A 104 -5.24 6.34 18.49
CA HIS A 104 -6.56 5.75 18.20
C HIS A 104 -6.90 5.77 16.71
N ILE A 105 -6.39 6.76 15.97
CA ILE A 105 -6.55 6.85 14.51
C ILE A 105 -5.92 5.62 13.85
N LEU A 106 -4.68 5.30 14.21
CA LEU A 106 -3.96 4.17 13.64
C LEU A 106 -4.57 2.85 14.09
N GLN A 107 -5.00 2.76 15.35
CA GLN A 107 -5.67 1.58 15.88
C GLN A 107 -6.93 1.24 15.07
N ASN A 108 -7.79 2.24 14.83
CA ASN A 108 -9.08 2.03 14.17
C ASN A 108 -9.04 2.05 12.65
N LEU A 109 -7.97 2.55 12.04
CA LEU A 109 -7.81 2.47 10.59
C LEU A 109 -7.07 1.20 10.15
N VAL A 110 -6.03 0.77 10.88
CA VAL A 110 -5.11 -0.27 10.40
C VAL A 110 -4.64 -1.27 11.44
N LEU A 111 -4.24 -0.85 12.66
CA LEU A 111 -3.45 -1.72 13.54
C LEU A 111 -4.25 -2.88 14.14
N ARG A 112 -5.51 -2.66 14.51
CA ARG A 112 -6.38 -3.71 15.09
C ARG A 112 -6.66 -4.87 14.14
N CYS A 113 -6.38 -4.69 12.84
CA CYS A 113 -6.54 -5.71 11.80
C CYS A 113 -5.26 -6.51 11.57
N LEU A 114 -4.09 -5.96 11.94
CA LEU A 114 -2.77 -6.55 11.63
C LEU A 114 -2.09 -7.16 12.86
N GLU A 115 -2.56 -6.87 14.08
CA GLU A 115 -1.91 -7.26 15.34
C GLU A 115 -1.71 -8.78 15.50
N GLU A 116 -2.66 -9.58 15.00
CA GLU A 116 -2.64 -11.04 15.14
C GLU A 116 -1.88 -11.75 14.00
N ARG A 117 -1.42 -11.01 12.98
CA ARG A 117 -0.59 -11.52 11.88
C ARG A 117 -1.18 -12.72 11.12
N ASN A 118 -2.51 -12.87 11.10
CA ASN A 118 -3.19 -13.93 10.35
C ASN A 118 -2.97 -13.86 8.81
N TYR A 119 -2.37 -12.78 8.32
CA TYR A 119 -1.98 -12.64 6.91
C TYR A 119 -0.76 -13.49 6.52
N THR A 120 -0.02 -14.04 7.49
CA THR A 120 1.17 -14.86 7.23
C THR A 120 0.83 -16.35 7.35
N GLU A 121 1.30 -17.16 6.41
CA GLU A 121 1.23 -18.62 6.49
C GLU A 121 2.22 -19.10 7.56
N ASN A 122 1.69 -19.43 8.74
CA ASN A 122 2.45 -20.04 9.83
C ASN A 122 2.56 -21.54 9.60
N LYS A 123 3.56 -21.98 8.82
CA LYS A 123 3.94 -23.39 8.77
C LYS A 123 4.53 -23.75 10.13
N GLN A 124 3.86 -24.65 10.86
CA GLN A 124 4.47 -25.22 12.06
C GLN A 124 5.81 -25.87 11.67
N PRO A 125 6.83 -25.86 12.55
CA PRO A 125 8.15 -26.42 12.24
C PRO A 125 8.11 -27.84 11.67
N GLU A 126 7.14 -28.65 12.07
CA GLU A 126 6.95 -30.03 11.63
C GLU A 126 6.63 -30.15 10.12
N GLU A 127 5.81 -29.26 9.57
CA GLU A 127 5.48 -29.26 8.13
C GLU A 127 6.62 -28.73 7.24
N ARG A 128 7.48 -27.87 7.82
CA ARG A 128 8.69 -27.38 7.15
C ARG A 128 9.73 -28.49 7.03
N GLU A 129 9.93 -29.25 8.09
CA GLU A 129 10.78 -30.43 8.07
C GLU A 129 10.23 -31.50 7.12
N GLU A 130 8.94 -31.82 7.13
CA GLU A 130 8.38 -32.82 6.19
C GLU A 130 8.57 -32.43 4.71
N ARG A 131 8.42 -31.14 4.35
CA ARG A 131 8.70 -30.68 2.98
C ARG A 131 10.18 -30.66 2.64
N GLU A 132 11.06 -30.23 3.55
CA GLU A 132 12.51 -30.24 3.34
C GLU A 132 13.08 -31.67 3.27
N HIS A 133 12.48 -32.64 3.97
CA HIS A 133 12.80 -34.06 3.85
C HIS A 133 12.26 -34.67 2.55
N MET A 134 11.13 -34.17 2.04
CA MET A 134 10.55 -34.64 0.77
C MET A 134 11.25 -34.04 -0.46
N GLU A 135 11.79 -32.81 -0.37
CA GLU A 135 12.58 -32.15 -1.42
C GLU A 135 14.01 -32.69 -1.54
N ASN A 136 14.60 -33.20 -0.47
CA ASN A 136 15.96 -33.77 -0.49
C ASN A 136 16.02 -35.25 -0.92
N GLY A 137 14.91 -35.82 -1.41
CA GLY A 137 14.76 -37.27 -1.58
C GLY A 137 14.55 -37.82 -2.99
N GLN A 138 14.24 -37.01 -4.02
CA GLN A 138 13.97 -37.56 -5.37
C GLN A 138 14.47 -36.64 -6.51
N PRO A 139 15.18 -37.18 -7.52
CA PRO A 139 15.41 -36.46 -8.76
C PRO A 139 14.07 -36.30 -9.50
N HIS A 140 13.80 -35.08 -9.93
CA HIS A 140 12.61 -34.64 -10.63
C HIS A 140 12.48 -35.34 -11.99
N ASP A 141 11.83 -36.50 -12.05
CA ASP A 141 11.28 -37.01 -13.30
C ASP A 141 10.03 -36.18 -13.62
N ALA A 142 10.02 -35.63 -14.83
CA ALA A 142 8.99 -34.76 -15.36
C ALA A 142 7.59 -35.38 -15.18
N VAL A 143 6.79 -34.78 -14.30
CA VAL A 143 5.34 -34.97 -14.34
C VAL A 143 4.81 -33.98 -15.38
N ASP A 144 4.65 -34.55 -16.57
CA ASP A 144 3.93 -34.02 -17.71
C ASP A 144 2.52 -33.60 -17.26
N LEU A 145 2.28 -32.31 -17.11
CA LEU A 145 0.95 -31.73 -16.95
C LEU A 145 0.50 -31.19 -18.31
N GLU A 146 0.24 -32.12 -19.24
CA GLU A 146 -0.61 -31.82 -20.39
C GLU A 146 -2.08 -32.05 -20.02
N GLU A 147 -2.92 -31.18 -20.61
CA GLU A 147 -4.38 -31.27 -20.78
C GLU A 147 -5.30 -30.57 -19.75
N ASP A 148 -5.40 -29.24 -19.88
CA ASP A 148 -6.63 -28.49 -19.59
C ASP A 148 -7.56 -28.53 -20.83
N PRO A 149 -8.79 -29.09 -20.75
CA PRO A 149 -9.60 -29.42 -21.92
C PRO A 149 -10.43 -28.25 -22.50
N LEU A 150 -9.96 -27.00 -22.38
CA LEU A 150 -10.72 -25.81 -22.82
C LEU A 150 -10.14 -25.03 -24.01
N PHE A 151 -9.01 -25.45 -24.57
CA PHE A 151 -8.42 -24.82 -25.75
C PHE A 151 -7.78 -25.83 -26.72
N SER A 152 -8.58 -26.71 -27.31
CA SER A 152 -8.19 -27.50 -28.48
C SER A 152 -8.73 -26.83 -29.75
N ASP A 153 -7.87 -26.08 -30.45
CA ASP A 153 -7.82 -25.95 -31.92
C ASP A 153 -7.14 -24.63 -32.32
N LEU A 154 -5.82 -24.60 -32.43
CA LEU A 154 -5.09 -23.81 -33.44
C LEU A 154 -3.73 -24.48 -33.75
N SER A 155 -3.42 -24.55 -35.03
CA SER A 155 -2.33 -25.28 -35.70
C SER A 155 -0.90 -25.09 -35.15
N PRO A 156 0.00 -26.08 -35.31
CA PRO A 156 1.36 -26.03 -34.78
C PRO A 156 2.32 -25.36 -35.78
N ASP A 157 2.44 -24.03 -35.72
CA ASP A 157 3.57 -23.32 -36.34
C ASP A 157 3.71 -21.91 -35.73
N ASN A 158 3.97 -21.82 -34.42
CA ASN A 158 4.61 -20.63 -33.83
C ASN A 158 5.13 -20.91 -32.40
N ARG A 159 6.21 -21.69 -32.27
CA ARG A 159 6.96 -21.74 -30.99
C ARG A 159 7.94 -20.56 -30.95
N LEU A 160 7.46 -19.41 -30.48
CA LEU A 160 8.32 -18.32 -30.02
C LEU A 160 8.58 -18.49 -28.52
N SER A 161 9.86 -18.36 -28.16
CA SER A 161 10.47 -18.59 -26.86
C SER A 161 9.75 -17.91 -25.70
N SER A 162 9.46 -18.67 -24.65
CA SER A 162 9.07 -18.12 -23.34
C SER A 162 10.28 -17.39 -22.72
N PRO A 163 10.15 -16.18 -22.16
CA PRO A 163 11.29 -15.48 -21.54
C PRO A 163 11.61 -16.05 -20.15
N ASP A 164 12.89 -16.38 -19.93
CA ASP A 164 13.48 -17.00 -18.73
C ASP A 164 13.36 -16.20 -17.39
N TRP A 165 12.61 -15.10 -17.34
CA TRP A 165 12.61 -14.19 -16.19
C TRP A 165 11.70 -14.65 -15.04
N LEU A 166 10.82 -15.63 -15.27
CA LEU A 166 9.96 -16.21 -14.23
C LEU A 166 10.69 -17.27 -13.37
N SER A 167 11.94 -17.61 -13.67
CA SER A 167 12.64 -18.74 -13.03
C SER A 167 13.99 -18.40 -12.37
N CYS A 168 14.32 -17.13 -12.17
CA CYS A 168 15.56 -16.76 -11.48
C CYS A 168 15.44 -16.86 -9.95
N SER A 169 15.28 -18.07 -9.42
CA SER A 169 15.75 -18.37 -8.06
C SER A 169 17.27 -18.56 -8.12
N PRO A 170 18.09 -17.82 -7.35
CA PRO A 170 19.52 -18.08 -7.30
C PRO A 170 19.77 -19.50 -6.70
N PRO A 171 20.79 -20.24 -7.16
CA PRO A 171 21.10 -21.54 -6.59
C PRO A 171 21.51 -21.39 -5.11
N PRO A 172 21.18 -22.36 -4.24
CA PRO A 172 21.57 -22.31 -2.84
C PRO A 172 23.08 -22.51 -2.73
N SER A 173 23.83 -21.41 -2.63
CA SER A 173 25.23 -21.46 -2.22
C SER A 173 25.28 -21.77 -0.72
N THR A 174 25.65 -23.00 -0.40
CA THR A 174 26.08 -23.43 0.93
C THR A 174 27.29 -22.59 1.37
N GLU A 175 27.24 -22.11 2.62
CA GLU A 175 28.23 -21.25 3.30
C GLU A 175 28.00 -19.72 3.19
N HIS A 176 27.10 -19.18 4.02
CA HIS A 176 27.23 -17.81 4.51
C HIS A 176 26.97 -17.70 6.02
N THR A 177 28.08 -17.47 6.72
CA THR A 177 28.22 -17.11 8.12
C THR A 177 27.56 -15.76 8.42
N LYS A 178 26.48 -15.76 9.21
CA LYS A 178 25.71 -14.59 9.74
C LYS A 178 25.10 -13.64 8.68
N PRO A 179 23.80 -13.30 8.77
CA PRO A 179 23.21 -12.30 7.88
C PRO A 179 23.82 -10.92 8.18
N ASP A 180 24.59 -10.38 7.24
CA ASP A 180 24.97 -8.97 7.27
C ASP A 180 23.73 -8.15 6.93
N GLY A 181 23.13 -7.48 7.91
CA GLY A 181 21.90 -6.70 7.71
C GLY A 181 22.01 -5.64 6.60
N LYS A 182 23.24 -5.23 6.23
CA LYS A 182 23.44 -4.39 5.04
C LYS A 182 22.97 -5.08 3.77
N THR A 183 23.16 -6.38 3.60
CA THR A 183 22.66 -7.09 2.41
C THR A 183 21.14 -7.22 2.39
N GLU A 184 20.47 -7.28 3.54
CA GLU A 184 19.02 -7.41 3.63
C GLU A 184 18.29 -6.13 3.18
N VAL A 185 18.76 -4.96 3.65
CA VAL A 185 18.16 -3.68 3.22
C VAL A 185 18.34 -3.46 1.72
N HIS A 186 19.48 -3.82 1.14
CA HIS A 186 19.69 -3.70 -0.30
C HIS A 186 18.73 -4.61 -1.09
N LYS A 187 18.46 -5.83 -0.60
CA LYS A 187 17.47 -6.73 -1.21
C LYS A 187 16.07 -6.12 -1.21
N ILE A 188 15.63 -5.59 -0.07
CA ILE A 188 14.31 -4.95 0.07
C ILE A 188 14.22 -3.72 -0.85
N VAL A 189 15.21 -2.83 -0.81
CA VAL A 189 15.24 -1.62 -1.64
C VAL A 189 15.21 -1.98 -3.14
N ASN A 190 16.03 -2.96 -3.55
CA ASN A 190 16.07 -3.40 -4.93
C ASN A 190 14.76 -4.08 -5.37
N SER A 191 14.05 -4.76 -4.47
CA SER A 191 12.75 -5.37 -4.79
C SER A 191 11.72 -4.33 -5.26
N PHE A 192 11.76 -3.10 -4.74
CA PHE A 192 10.92 -2.00 -5.17
C PHE A 192 11.49 -1.26 -6.39
N LEU A 193 12.78 -0.92 -6.39
CA LEU A 193 13.41 -0.16 -7.49
C LEU A 193 13.43 -0.93 -8.82
N CYS A 194 13.52 -2.26 -8.76
CA CYS A 194 13.50 -3.13 -9.93
C CYS A 194 12.11 -3.67 -10.25
N LEU A 195 11.07 -3.25 -9.51
CA LEU A 195 9.73 -3.83 -9.67
C LEU A 195 9.08 -3.43 -11.00
N VAL A 196 9.22 -2.17 -11.39
CA VAL A 196 8.74 -1.68 -12.69
C VAL A 196 9.74 -2.11 -13.77
N PRO A 197 9.30 -2.66 -14.92
CA PRO A 197 10.20 -3.08 -16.00
C PRO A 197 10.86 -1.89 -16.70
N ASP A 198 12.03 -2.08 -17.30
CA ASP A 198 12.85 -0.99 -17.84
C ASP A 198 12.15 -0.24 -18.99
N GLU A 199 11.32 -0.91 -19.79
CA GLU A 199 10.53 -0.29 -20.87
C GLU A 199 9.47 0.68 -20.34
N ALA A 200 9.07 0.50 -19.08
CA ALA A 200 8.10 1.34 -18.36
C ALA A 200 8.75 2.32 -17.38
N LYS A 201 10.09 2.37 -17.32
CA LYS A 201 10.81 3.44 -16.63
C LYS A 201 11.08 4.58 -17.59
N SER A 202 10.73 5.79 -17.22
CA SER A 202 11.13 6.98 -17.98
C SER A 202 11.73 8.10 -17.14
N SER A 203 11.95 7.90 -15.83
CA SER A 203 12.40 8.98 -14.95
C SER A 203 13.84 9.38 -15.22
N TYR A 204 14.71 8.41 -15.53
CA TYR A 204 16.13 8.62 -15.91
C TYR A 204 16.34 9.48 -17.16
N GLN A 205 15.31 9.64 -18.00
CA GLN A 205 15.38 10.41 -19.24
C GLN A 205 15.04 11.90 -19.04
N VAL A 206 14.76 12.31 -17.80
CA VAL A 206 14.43 13.69 -17.43
C VAL A 206 15.36 14.14 -16.30
N GLU A 207 15.99 15.30 -16.45
CA GLU A 207 16.85 15.86 -15.40
C GLU A 207 16.03 16.27 -14.15
N GLY A 208 16.60 16.08 -12.96
CA GLY A 208 15.99 16.50 -11.69
C GLY A 208 15.09 15.46 -10.99
N THR A 209 14.88 14.27 -11.56
CA THR A 209 14.08 13.16 -10.99
C THR A 209 14.90 12.18 -10.15
N GLY A 210 16.05 12.64 -9.64
CA GLY A 210 17.01 11.80 -8.92
C GLY A 210 16.44 11.18 -7.63
N TYR A 211 16.87 9.96 -7.35
CA TYR A 211 16.45 9.18 -6.16
C TYR A 211 16.81 9.86 -4.83
N ASP A 212 17.83 10.72 -4.80
CA ASP A 212 18.28 11.44 -3.60
C ASP A 212 17.19 12.32 -2.97
N THR A 213 16.28 12.87 -3.77
CA THR A 213 15.17 13.68 -3.26
C THR A 213 14.22 12.83 -2.42
N TYR A 214 13.88 11.62 -2.89
CA TYR A 214 13.07 10.65 -2.15
C TYR A 214 13.71 10.26 -0.83
N LEU A 215 15.03 10.02 -0.80
CA LEU A 215 15.75 9.71 0.43
C LEU A 215 15.71 10.85 1.44
N ARG A 216 15.93 12.10 0.99
CA ARG A 216 15.87 13.28 1.88
C ARG A 216 14.46 13.49 2.44
N ASP A 217 13.44 13.37 1.60
CA ASP A 217 12.05 13.55 2.02
C ASP A 217 11.59 12.43 2.95
N ALA A 218 11.93 11.16 2.65
CA ALA A 218 11.66 10.03 3.52
C ALA A 218 12.35 10.20 4.89
N HIS A 219 13.61 10.64 4.91
CA HIS A 219 14.32 10.90 6.17
C HIS A 219 13.65 12.01 6.99
N ARG A 220 13.25 13.12 6.37
CA ARG A 220 12.55 14.21 7.07
C ARG A 220 11.23 13.71 7.64
N GLN A 221 10.37 13.13 6.80
CA GLN A 221 9.03 12.71 7.20
C GLN A 221 9.07 11.60 8.25
N PHE A 222 9.95 10.61 8.08
CA PHE A 222 10.09 9.52 9.04
C PHE A 222 10.50 10.03 10.43
N ARG A 223 11.42 10.99 10.49
CA ARG A 223 11.83 11.64 11.74
C ARG A 223 10.66 12.34 12.44
N ASP A 224 9.83 13.05 11.68
CA ASP A 224 8.65 13.73 12.22
C ASP A 224 7.65 12.70 12.79
N TYR A 225 7.41 11.60 12.08
CA TYR A 225 6.58 10.50 12.57
C TYR A 225 7.14 9.84 13.82
N CYS A 226 8.44 9.58 13.90
CA CYS A 226 9.08 9.09 15.13
C CYS A 226 8.85 10.02 16.32
N GLY A 227 8.97 11.34 16.12
CA GLY A 227 8.70 12.32 17.17
C GLY A 227 7.27 12.29 17.68
N VAL A 228 6.29 12.08 16.79
CA VAL A 228 4.87 11.92 17.15
C VAL A 228 4.63 10.60 17.90
N CYS A 229 5.22 9.50 17.43
CA CYS A 229 4.95 8.17 17.94
C CYS A 229 5.72 7.83 19.22
N GLN A 230 6.73 8.62 19.61
CA GLN A 230 7.57 8.37 20.77
C GLN A 230 6.79 8.17 22.09
N ARG A 231 5.58 8.73 22.19
CA ARG A 231 4.73 8.66 23.40
C ARG A 231 3.85 7.41 23.46
N TRP A 232 3.77 6.62 22.39
CA TRP A 232 2.79 5.54 22.27
C TRP A 232 3.31 4.16 22.70
N ASP A 233 4.58 4.08 23.11
CA ASP A 233 5.23 2.89 23.70
C ASP A 233 4.96 1.59 22.91
N TRP A 234 5.10 1.69 21.59
CA TRP A 234 4.86 0.57 20.68
C TRP A 234 5.92 -0.51 20.79
N ARG A 235 5.53 -1.75 20.47
CA ARG A 235 6.48 -2.86 20.36
C ARG A 235 7.43 -2.61 19.19
N SER A 236 8.73 -2.74 19.44
CA SER A 236 9.77 -2.62 18.42
C SER A 236 9.77 -3.79 17.43
N SER A 237 9.18 -4.93 17.79
CA SER A 237 9.06 -6.12 16.94
C SER A 237 7.60 -6.56 16.78
N PRO A 238 7.27 -7.29 15.70
CA PRO A 238 5.94 -7.86 15.51
C PRO A 238 5.57 -8.82 16.64
N LYS A 239 4.27 -9.01 16.86
CA LYS A 239 3.78 -9.98 17.85
C LYS A 239 4.30 -11.38 17.47
N PRO A 240 4.95 -12.11 18.40
CA PRO A 240 5.38 -13.48 18.14
C PRO A 240 4.18 -14.38 17.83
N PHE A 241 4.33 -15.30 16.87
CA PHE A 241 3.23 -16.16 16.40
C PHE A 241 2.64 -17.01 17.52
N GLU A 242 3.42 -17.41 18.53
CA GLU A 242 2.97 -18.23 19.66
C GLU A 242 1.97 -17.47 20.55
N LYS A 243 1.92 -16.14 20.44
CA LYS A 243 0.99 -15.27 21.18
C LYS A 243 -0.17 -14.81 20.30
N CYS A 244 -0.15 -15.12 19.01
CA CYS A 244 -1.19 -14.71 18.07
C CYS A 244 -2.42 -15.61 18.16
N ASN A 245 -3.60 -15.02 18.03
CA ASN A 245 -4.85 -15.74 17.84
C ASN A 245 -5.03 -16.04 16.34
N LEU A 246 -4.52 -17.21 15.93
CA LEU A 246 -4.51 -17.63 14.52
C LEU A 246 -5.79 -18.36 14.09
N ASP A 247 -6.75 -18.54 15.00
CA ASP A 247 -7.97 -19.34 14.75
C ASP A 247 -9.01 -18.61 13.89
N SER A 248 -8.84 -17.30 13.68
CA SER A 248 -9.76 -16.46 12.91
C SER A 248 -9.25 -16.19 11.49
N PRO A 249 -10.13 -16.10 10.48
CA PRO A 249 -9.74 -15.71 9.15
C PRO A 249 -9.19 -14.29 9.15
N PHE A 250 -8.16 -14.05 8.35
CA PHE A 250 -7.58 -12.72 8.22
C PHE A 250 -8.56 -11.75 7.53
N PHE A 251 -8.63 -10.54 8.07
CA PHE A 251 -9.25 -9.40 7.41
C PHE A 251 -8.33 -8.20 7.54
N GLU A 252 -7.86 -7.67 6.40
CA GLU A 252 -6.93 -6.52 6.35
C GLU A 252 -7.55 -5.22 6.90
N GLY A 253 -8.86 -5.19 7.11
CA GLY A 253 -9.60 -4.00 7.53
C GLY A 253 -10.21 -3.26 6.35
N HIS A 254 -11.34 -2.58 6.57
CA HIS A 254 -12.06 -1.90 5.50
C HIS A 254 -11.23 -0.81 4.82
N PHE A 255 -10.44 -0.06 5.60
CA PHE A 255 -9.62 1.03 5.07
C PHE A 255 -8.47 0.53 4.18
N LEU A 256 -7.68 -0.45 4.64
CA LEU A 256 -6.61 -1.03 3.82
C LEU A 256 -7.18 -1.74 2.59
N LYS A 257 -8.33 -2.41 2.72
CA LYS A 257 -9.02 -3.01 1.59
C LYS A 257 -9.31 -2.01 0.48
N VAL A 258 -9.93 -0.88 0.82
CA VAL A 258 -10.23 0.17 -0.17
C VAL A 258 -8.94 0.73 -0.78
N LEU A 259 -7.92 1.02 0.03
CA LEU A 259 -6.64 1.53 -0.48
C LEU A 259 -5.95 0.54 -1.43
N PHE A 260 -5.95 -0.75 -1.10
CA PHE A 260 -5.38 -1.81 -1.95
C PHE A 260 -6.20 -2.04 -3.22
N ASP A 261 -7.53 -1.94 -3.15
CA ASP A 261 -8.41 -2.01 -4.32
C ASP A 261 -8.22 -0.80 -5.25
N ARG A 262 -7.95 0.40 -4.71
CA ARG A 262 -7.57 1.58 -5.50
C ARG A 262 -6.15 1.45 -6.07
N MET A 263 -5.20 0.94 -5.30
CA MET A 263 -3.82 0.71 -5.77
C MET A 263 -3.79 -0.35 -6.89
N GLY A 264 -4.62 -1.39 -6.79
CA GLY A 264 -4.80 -2.41 -7.82
C GLY A 264 -5.35 -1.86 -9.15
N ARG A 265 -5.98 -0.67 -9.13
CA ARG A 265 -6.53 0.03 -10.30
C ARG A 265 -5.70 1.25 -10.73
N ILE A 266 -4.45 1.37 -10.27
CA ILE A 266 -3.61 2.55 -10.56
C ILE A 266 -3.45 2.84 -12.07
N LEU A 267 -3.52 1.81 -12.93
CA LEU A 267 -3.43 1.95 -14.39
C LEU A 267 -4.75 2.35 -15.07
N ASP A 268 -5.87 2.32 -14.32
CA ASP A 268 -7.23 2.45 -14.83
C ASP A 268 -8.02 3.57 -14.13
N GLN A 269 -7.34 4.45 -13.39
CA GLN A 269 -7.96 5.55 -12.66
C GLN A 269 -7.20 6.87 -12.88
N PRO A 270 -7.84 8.03 -12.66
CA PRO A 270 -7.24 9.33 -12.98
C PRO A 270 -5.97 9.61 -12.18
N TYR A 271 -5.05 10.35 -12.82
CA TYR A 271 -3.77 10.75 -12.23
C TYR A 271 -3.90 11.37 -10.83
N ASP A 272 -4.82 12.31 -10.64
CA ASP A 272 -4.99 12.99 -9.35
C ASP A 272 -5.46 12.05 -8.24
N VAL A 273 -6.26 11.03 -8.58
CA VAL A 273 -6.67 10.02 -7.59
C VAL A 273 -5.48 9.13 -7.24
N ASN A 274 -4.70 8.71 -8.23
CA ASN A 274 -3.46 7.95 -8.00
C ASN A 274 -2.53 8.67 -7.03
N LEU A 275 -2.32 9.98 -7.23
CA LEU A 275 -1.50 10.80 -6.34
C LEU A 275 -2.00 10.79 -4.89
N GLN A 276 -3.32 10.84 -4.67
CA GLN A 276 -3.86 10.79 -3.31
C GLN A 276 -3.75 9.40 -2.69
N VAL A 277 -4.02 8.34 -3.45
CA VAL A 277 -3.92 6.96 -2.96
C VAL A 277 -2.49 6.64 -2.54
N THR A 278 -1.51 6.96 -3.39
CA THR A 278 -0.09 6.74 -3.07
C THR A 278 0.37 7.63 -1.92
N SER A 279 -0.10 8.88 -1.82
CA SER A 279 0.17 9.75 -0.67
C SER A 279 -0.28 9.09 0.65
N VAL A 280 -1.52 8.61 0.73
CA VAL A 280 -2.05 7.95 1.94
C VAL A 280 -1.24 6.69 2.29
N LEU A 281 -0.93 5.85 1.30
CA LEU A 281 -0.11 4.65 1.50
C LEU A 281 1.32 5.00 1.96
N SER A 282 1.95 6.03 1.40
CA SER A 282 3.26 6.52 1.84
C SER A 282 3.24 6.98 3.29
N LYS A 283 2.20 7.71 3.73
CA LYS A 283 2.03 8.11 5.13
C LYS A 283 1.90 6.90 6.07
N LEU A 284 1.15 5.88 5.66
CA LEU A 284 1.05 4.63 6.43
C LEU A 284 2.39 3.90 6.53
N SER A 285 3.12 3.80 5.42
CA SER A 285 4.43 3.15 5.33
C SER A 285 5.50 3.86 6.17
N LEU A 286 5.40 5.19 6.32
CA LEU A 286 6.27 6.01 7.16
C LEU A 286 6.07 5.80 8.67
N LEU A 287 4.96 5.20 9.10
CA LEU A 287 4.71 4.99 10.54
C LEU A 287 5.75 4.01 11.13
N PRO A 288 6.39 4.34 12.27
CA PRO A 288 7.40 3.50 12.92
C PRO A 288 6.76 2.37 13.73
N HIS A 289 5.99 1.50 13.07
CA HIS A 289 5.29 0.37 13.71
C HIS A 289 5.65 -0.95 13.02
N ALA A 290 5.97 -1.98 13.82
CA ALA A 290 6.50 -3.24 13.32
C ALA A 290 5.54 -4.00 12.38
N HIS A 291 4.25 -4.10 12.75
CA HIS A 291 3.25 -4.77 11.89
C HIS A 291 2.99 -4.02 10.58
N LEU A 292 3.08 -2.68 10.59
CA LEU A 292 2.94 -1.90 9.36
C LEU A 292 4.18 -2.02 8.48
N HIS A 293 5.36 -2.05 9.09
CA HIS A 293 6.59 -2.30 8.36
C HIS A 293 6.58 -3.66 7.67
N GLU A 294 6.22 -4.71 8.40
CA GLU A 294 6.04 -6.05 7.83
C GLU A 294 5.00 -5.98 6.70
N TYR A 295 3.74 -5.63 6.98
CA TYR A 295 2.64 -5.74 6.02
C TYR A 295 2.73 -4.85 4.77
N LEU A 296 3.38 -3.68 4.87
CA LEU A 296 3.45 -2.71 3.77
C LEU A 296 4.81 -2.67 3.05
N LEU A 297 5.91 -3.05 3.71
CA LEU A 297 7.27 -2.82 3.19
C LEU A 297 8.12 -4.08 3.09
N ASP A 298 7.72 -5.21 3.70
CA ASP A 298 8.46 -6.46 3.54
C ASP A 298 7.99 -7.21 2.27
N PRO A 299 8.84 -7.33 1.24
CA PRO A 299 8.49 -8.05 0.02
C PRO A 299 8.55 -9.58 0.19
N TYR A 300 9.10 -10.07 1.30
CA TYR A 300 9.38 -11.49 1.55
C TYR A 300 8.41 -12.14 2.55
N ILE A 301 7.31 -11.46 2.91
CA ILE A 301 6.27 -12.04 3.76
C ILE A 301 5.72 -13.30 3.09
N ASN A 302 5.72 -14.42 3.82
CA ASN A 302 5.05 -15.64 3.39
C ASN A 302 3.53 -15.50 3.59
N LEU A 303 2.83 -14.92 2.62
CA LEU A 303 1.40 -14.64 2.74
C LEU A 303 0.56 -15.93 2.82
N ALA A 304 -0.43 -15.93 3.72
CA ALA A 304 -1.44 -16.97 3.78
C ALA A 304 -2.30 -16.99 2.49
N PRO A 305 -2.87 -18.14 2.10
CA PRO A 305 -3.71 -18.24 0.91
C PRO A 305 -4.84 -17.20 0.91
N GLY A 306 -5.01 -16.51 -0.22
CA GLY A 306 -6.03 -15.46 -0.38
C GLY A 306 -5.69 -14.11 0.29
N CYS A 307 -4.61 -14.02 1.06
CA CYS A 307 -4.14 -12.76 1.62
C CYS A 307 -3.29 -11.97 0.61
N ARG A 308 -3.21 -10.66 0.82
CA ARG A 308 -2.37 -9.74 0.05
C ARG A 308 -1.56 -8.85 0.98
N SER A 309 -0.50 -8.25 0.45
CA SER A 309 0.30 -7.18 1.07
C SER A 309 0.38 -6.03 0.07
N LEU A 310 0.87 -4.87 0.50
CA LEU A 310 1.10 -3.77 -0.45
C LEU A 310 2.02 -4.21 -1.59
N PHE A 311 3.11 -4.90 -1.27
CA PHE A 311 4.05 -5.41 -2.27
C PHE A 311 3.36 -6.37 -3.26
N SER A 312 2.57 -7.34 -2.78
CA SER A 312 1.91 -8.29 -3.70
C SER A 312 0.77 -7.68 -4.52
N VAL A 313 0.15 -6.58 -4.05
CA VAL A 313 -0.74 -5.75 -4.87
C VAL A 313 0.04 -5.11 -6.01
N ILE A 314 1.19 -4.50 -5.72
CA ILE A 314 2.02 -3.82 -6.73
C ILE A 314 2.57 -4.83 -7.75
N VAL A 315 3.06 -6.00 -7.32
CA VAL A 315 3.51 -7.08 -8.22
C VAL A 315 2.43 -7.45 -9.23
N ARG A 316 1.17 -7.58 -8.78
CA ARG A 316 0.04 -7.92 -9.66
C ARG A 316 -0.24 -6.81 -10.67
N VAL A 317 -0.19 -5.54 -10.25
CA VAL A 317 -0.33 -4.38 -11.14
C VAL A 317 0.79 -4.38 -12.19
N VAL A 318 2.03 -4.66 -11.80
CA VAL A 318 3.14 -4.76 -12.75
C VAL A 318 2.94 -5.91 -13.74
N GLY A 319 2.46 -7.06 -13.28
CA GLY A 319 2.13 -8.18 -14.17
C GLY A 319 1.09 -7.79 -15.23
N ASP A 320 0.04 -7.08 -14.83
CA ASP A 320 -0.97 -6.54 -15.76
C ASP A 320 -0.38 -5.46 -16.70
N LEU A 321 0.44 -4.54 -16.18
CA LEU A 321 1.18 -3.57 -16.99
C LEU A 321 1.98 -4.26 -18.10
N MET A 322 2.75 -5.30 -17.77
CA MET A 322 3.57 -6.02 -18.77
C MET A 322 2.72 -6.59 -19.90
N LEU A 323 1.55 -7.15 -19.60
CA LEU A 323 0.63 -7.67 -20.62
C LEU A 323 0.08 -6.56 -21.53
N ARG A 324 -0.15 -5.36 -20.97
CA ARG A 324 -0.70 -4.21 -21.71
C ARG A 324 0.37 -3.48 -22.52
N THR A 325 1.59 -3.36 -22.02
CA THR A 325 2.72 -2.67 -22.70
C THR A 325 2.94 -3.20 -24.11
N HIS A 326 2.90 -4.52 -24.31
CA HIS A 326 3.10 -5.16 -25.62
C HIS A 326 2.00 -4.82 -26.65
N ARG A 327 0.84 -4.34 -26.21
CA ARG A 327 -0.30 -3.99 -27.07
C ARG A 327 -0.31 -2.52 -27.47
N ILE A 328 0.56 -1.70 -26.86
CA ILE A 328 0.59 -0.25 -27.09
C ILE A 328 1.79 0.08 -27.99
N PRO A 329 1.56 0.51 -29.25
CA PRO A 329 2.65 0.93 -30.12
C PRO A 329 3.28 2.21 -29.60
N ASP A 330 4.61 2.31 -29.76
CA ASP A 330 5.42 3.45 -29.30
C ASP A 330 5.24 3.76 -27.81
N PHE A 331 5.10 2.72 -26.98
CA PHE A 331 4.84 2.86 -25.54
C PHE A 331 5.85 3.77 -24.83
N THR A 332 7.16 3.48 -24.92
CA THR A 332 8.19 4.25 -24.21
C THR A 332 8.26 5.72 -24.67
N PRO A 333 8.25 6.05 -25.98
CA PRO A 333 8.14 7.44 -26.43
C PRO A 333 6.88 8.15 -25.91
N LYS A 334 5.72 7.49 -25.93
CA LYS A 334 4.46 8.06 -25.41
C LYS A 334 4.54 8.31 -23.91
N LEU A 335 5.06 7.36 -23.14
CA LEU A 335 5.26 7.47 -21.69
C LEU A 335 6.15 8.68 -21.35
N LEU A 336 7.27 8.82 -22.05
CA LEU A 336 8.18 9.96 -21.87
C LEU A 336 7.49 11.30 -22.18
N LEU A 337 6.70 11.35 -23.26
CA LEU A 337 5.94 12.56 -23.61
C LEU A 337 4.91 12.92 -22.54
N VAL A 338 4.14 11.95 -22.04
CA VAL A 338 3.18 12.17 -20.94
C VAL A 338 3.90 12.68 -19.70
N ARG A 339 5.03 12.08 -19.30
CA ARG A 339 5.84 12.58 -18.18
C ARG A 339 6.28 14.03 -18.36
N LYS A 340 6.76 14.39 -19.55
CA LYS A 340 7.16 15.78 -19.84
C LYS A 340 5.99 16.75 -19.74
N ARG A 341 4.79 16.36 -20.19
CA ARG A 341 3.57 17.17 -20.04
C ARG A 341 3.19 17.36 -18.57
N LEU A 342 3.20 16.29 -17.76
CA LEU A 342 2.92 16.37 -16.32
C LEU A 342 3.91 17.29 -15.58
N LEU A 343 5.16 17.35 -16.04
CA LEU A 343 6.19 18.25 -15.51
C LEU A 343 6.11 19.69 -16.06
N GLY A 344 5.17 19.98 -16.96
CA GLY A 344 5.04 21.29 -17.62
C GLY A 344 6.17 21.63 -18.60
N LEU A 345 6.95 20.63 -19.03
CA LEU A 345 8.07 20.80 -19.96
C LEU A 345 7.62 20.81 -21.43
N GLU A 346 6.48 20.19 -21.71
CA GLU A 346 5.86 20.15 -23.04
C GLU A 346 4.41 20.63 -22.91
N PRO A 347 3.89 21.42 -23.87
CA PRO A 347 2.51 21.86 -23.85
C PRO A 347 1.53 20.69 -24.03
N GLU A 348 0.29 20.91 -23.60
CA GLU A 348 -0.85 20.05 -23.95
C GLU A 348 -1.06 20.11 -25.47
N GLY A 349 -0.43 19.16 -26.18
CA GLY A 349 -0.51 19.03 -27.63
C GLY A 349 -1.58 18.02 -28.07
N MET A 350 -1.29 17.28 -29.13
CA MET A 350 -2.18 16.22 -29.65
C MET A 350 -2.59 15.22 -28.57
N SER A 351 -3.81 14.68 -28.71
CA SER A 351 -4.33 13.61 -27.84
C SER A 351 -3.41 12.39 -27.91
N ILE A 352 -3.03 11.87 -26.74
CA ILE A 352 -2.26 10.65 -26.61
C ILE A 352 -3.22 9.54 -26.23
N ASP A 353 -3.27 8.47 -27.02
CA ASP A 353 -4.04 7.28 -26.68
C ASP A 353 -3.49 6.65 -25.40
N HIS A 354 -4.37 6.05 -24.59
CA HIS A 354 -4.02 5.40 -23.32
C HIS A 354 -3.39 6.33 -22.26
N VAL A 355 -3.70 7.64 -22.28
CA VAL A 355 -3.11 8.61 -21.34
C VAL A 355 -3.27 8.19 -19.87
N THR A 356 -4.45 7.71 -19.45
CA THR A 356 -4.71 7.27 -18.07
C THR A 356 -3.76 6.15 -17.63
N LEU A 357 -3.50 5.18 -18.52
CA LEU A 357 -2.56 4.10 -18.24
C LEU A 357 -1.15 4.64 -18.12
N LEU A 358 -0.72 5.50 -19.05
CA LEU A 358 0.64 6.07 -19.05
C LEU A 358 0.89 6.94 -17.80
N GLU A 359 -0.10 7.73 -17.39
CA GLU A 359 -0.07 8.48 -16.13
C GLU A 359 0.02 7.54 -14.92
N GLY A 360 -0.78 6.46 -14.90
CA GLY A 360 -0.73 5.42 -13.88
C GLY A 360 0.65 4.75 -13.77
N VAL A 361 1.30 4.45 -14.89
CA VAL A 361 2.67 3.90 -14.94
C VAL A 361 3.68 4.87 -14.34
N ILE A 362 3.57 6.16 -14.65
CA ILE A 362 4.45 7.20 -14.08
C ILE A 362 4.26 7.26 -12.56
N VAL A 363 3.02 7.31 -12.07
CA VAL A 363 2.78 7.34 -10.61
C VAL A 363 3.27 6.06 -9.93
N LEU A 364 3.09 4.90 -10.57
CA LEU A 364 3.60 3.63 -10.08
C LEU A 364 5.13 3.62 -9.95
N GLU A 365 5.86 4.10 -10.97
CA GLU A 365 7.32 4.23 -10.94
C GLU A 365 7.78 5.16 -9.81
N GLU A 366 7.14 6.33 -9.66
CA GLU A 366 7.48 7.27 -8.59
C GLU A 366 7.18 6.70 -7.20
N PHE A 367 6.06 6.01 -7.03
CA PHE A 367 5.67 5.42 -5.75
C PHE A 367 6.60 4.26 -5.34
N CYS A 368 7.04 3.42 -6.27
CA CYS A 368 8.04 2.39 -5.98
C CYS A 368 9.37 2.99 -5.48
N LYS A 369 9.81 4.12 -6.05
CA LYS A 369 10.98 4.87 -5.54
C LYS A 369 10.72 5.42 -4.14
N GLU A 370 9.54 5.96 -3.88
CA GLU A 370 9.19 6.46 -2.55
C GLU A 370 9.20 5.34 -1.49
N LEU A 371 8.58 4.19 -1.78
CA LEU A 371 8.58 3.02 -0.87
C LEU A 371 9.99 2.50 -0.62
N ALA A 372 10.84 2.41 -1.66
CA ALA A 372 12.24 2.02 -1.52
C ALA A 372 13.00 2.96 -0.58
N ALA A 373 12.79 4.27 -0.71
CA ALA A 373 13.43 5.27 0.14
C ALA A 373 12.94 5.18 1.60
N ILE A 374 11.63 4.98 1.80
CA ILE A 374 11.04 4.76 3.13
C ILE A 374 11.63 3.51 3.79
N ALA A 375 11.67 2.38 3.07
CA ALA A 375 12.23 1.13 3.57
C ALA A 375 13.70 1.28 3.98
N PHE A 376 14.50 1.94 3.14
CA PHE A 376 15.92 2.23 3.43
C PHE A 376 16.09 3.04 4.71
N VAL A 377 15.37 4.16 4.83
CA VAL A 377 15.46 5.06 6.00
C VAL A 377 15.04 4.35 7.28
N LYS A 378 13.95 3.58 7.24
CA LYS A 378 13.45 2.82 8.40
C LYS A 378 14.46 1.80 8.89
N PHE A 379 15.04 1.04 7.96
CA PHE A 379 16.04 0.02 8.29
C PHE A 379 17.28 0.61 8.98
N HIS A 380 17.80 1.72 8.45
CA HIS A 380 18.97 2.38 9.04
C HIS A 380 18.66 3.03 10.39
N ALA A 381 17.45 3.54 10.58
CA ALA A 381 17.02 4.06 11.88
C ALA A 381 16.96 2.95 12.95
N SER A 382 16.38 1.78 12.64
CA SER A 382 16.32 0.64 13.58
C SER A 382 17.71 0.06 13.90
N ALA A 383 18.61 0.02 12.92
CA ALA A 383 19.99 -0.42 13.12
C ALA A 383 20.77 0.53 14.04
N SER A 384 20.56 1.85 13.93
CA SER A 384 21.21 2.84 14.79
C SER A 384 20.73 2.84 16.25
N THR A 385 19.55 2.26 16.51
CA THR A 385 18.96 2.13 17.86
C THR A 385 19.26 0.78 18.54
N SER A 386 20.02 -0.11 17.88
CA SER A 386 20.44 -1.38 18.46
C SER A 386 21.75 -1.17 19.25
N PRO A 387 21.83 -1.56 20.54
CA PRO A 387 22.94 -1.25 21.45
C PRO A 387 24.27 -1.92 21.09
#